data_AF-A0A2K3MH16-F1
#
_entry.id   AF-A0A2K3MH16-F1
#
_cell.length_a   1.000
_cell.length_b   1.000
_cell.length_c   1.000
_cell.angle_alpha   90.00
_cell.angle_beta   90.00
_cell.angle_gamma   90.00
#
_symmetry.space_group_name_H-M   'P 1'
#
loop_
_entity.id
_entity.type
_entity.pdbx_description
1 polymer ?
#
loop_
_entity_poly.entity_id
_entity_poly.type
_entity_poly.pdbx_seq_one_letter_code
_entity_poly.pdbx_strand_id
1 'polypeptide(L)'
;MCISFCAGVSASTAHTWTTLSGTGADDVRVMTRKSVDDPGRPAGIVLSAATSFWLPVTPKRVFEFLRDENSRSEWDILSNGGVVQEMAHIANGRDTGNCVSLLRVN
;
A
#
# COMPACT_ATOMS: atom_id res chain seq x y z
N MET A 1 -6.47 10.80 -11.33
CA MET A 1 -6.18 10.15 -10.03
C MET A 1 -5.99 8.63 -10.17
N CYS A 2 -7.00 7.86 -10.62
CA CYS A 2 -6.89 6.39 -10.74
C CYS A 2 -5.75 5.94 -11.68
N ILE A 3 -5.63 6.55 -12.88
CA ILE A 3 -4.57 6.22 -13.84
C ILE A 3 -3.16 6.46 -13.24
N SER A 4 -2.94 7.61 -12.59
CA SER A 4 -1.65 7.94 -11.97
C SER A 4 -1.30 7.02 -10.80
N PHE A 5 -2.29 6.45 -10.12
CA PHE A 5 -2.14 5.45 -9.07
C PHE A 5 -1.81 4.07 -9.66
N CYS A 6 -2.62 3.58 -10.60
CA CYS A 6 -2.37 2.31 -11.28
C CYS A 6 -1.00 2.30 -11.98
N ALA A 7 -0.59 3.41 -12.60
CA ALA A 7 0.75 3.55 -13.18
C ALA A 7 1.89 3.39 -12.15
N GLY A 8 1.66 3.77 -10.88
CA GLY A 8 2.68 3.67 -9.84
C GLY A 8 2.67 2.34 -9.07
N VAL A 9 1.59 1.55 -9.16
CA VAL A 9 1.41 0.34 -8.32
C VAL A 9 1.27 -0.92 -9.16
N SER A 10 0.69 -0.82 -10.36
CA SER A 10 0.64 -1.93 -11.29
C SER A 10 2.02 -2.07 -11.94
N ALA A 11 2.69 -3.18 -11.65
CA ALA A 11 3.93 -3.61 -12.31
C ALA A 11 3.71 -4.01 -13.78
N SER A 12 2.98 -3.17 -14.53
CA SER A 12 2.65 -3.34 -15.93
C SER A 12 3.92 -3.24 -16.77
N THR A 13 4.02 -4.09 -17.79
CA THR A 13 5.11 -4.08 -18.77
C THR A 13 5.17 -2.79 -19.59
N ALA A 14 4.10 -1.99 -19.59
CA ALA A 14 4.07 -0.67 -20.21
C ALA A 14 4.96 0.36 -19.50
N HIS A 15 5.42 0.07 -18.26
CA HIS A 15 6.25 0.98 -17.46
C HIS A 15 7.54 0.28 -17.03
N THR A 16 8.64 1.03 -16.99
CA THR A 16 9.97 0.49 -16.68
C THR A 16 10.09 0.17 -15.18
N TRP A 17 9.63 -1.00 -14.79
CA TRP A 17 9.89 -1.59 -13.47
C TRP A 17 11.19 -2.39 -13.52
N THR A 18 12.04 -2.22 -12.51
CA THR A 18 13.29 -2.95 -12.34
C THR A 18 13.12 -3.90 -11.16
N THR A 19 13.39 -5.19 -11.36
CA THR A 19 13.46 -6.15 -10.24
C THR A 19 14.67 -5.83 -9.38
N LEU A 20 14.49 -5.77 -8.07
CA LEU A 20 15.60 -5.66 -7.14
C LEU A 20 16.29 -7.02 -6.99
N SER A 21 17.60 -7.05 -7.14
CA SER A 21 18.40 -8.26 -6.96
C SER A 21 18.98 -8.30 -5.53
N GLY A 22 18.79 -9.40 -4.82
CA GLY A 22 19.33 -9.58 -3.46
C GLY A 22 18.61 -10.69 -2.70
N THR A 23 19.19 -11.15 -1.58
CA THR A 23 18.58 -12.19 -0.75
C THR A 23 17.19 -11.75 -0.27
N GLY A 24 16.14 -12.45 -0.73
CA GLY A 24 14.75 -12.18 -0.35
C GLY A 24 14.07 -11.02 -1.10
N ALA A 25 14.69 -10.49 -2.16
CA ALA A 25 14.16 -9.36 -2.93
C ALA A 25 13.63 -9.74 -4.32
N ASP A 26 13.66 -11.02 -4.69
CA ASP A 26 13.39 -11.49 -6.06
C ASP A 26 11.99 -11.11 -6.58
N ASP A 27 11.00 -10.95 -5.69
CA ASP A 27 9.64 -10.54 -6.02
C ASP A 27 9.39 -9.02 -5.91
N VAL A 28 10.40 -8.26 -5.47
CA VAL A 28 10.30 -6.81 -5.30
C VAL A 28 10.68 -6.11 -6.60
N ARG A 29 9.76 -5.28 -7.09
CA ARG A 29 9.95 -4.43 -8.27
C ARG A 29 9.94 -2.97 -7.84
N VAL A 30 10.84 -2.17 -8.42
CA VAL A 30 10.93 -0.72 -8.19
C VAL A 30 10.82 0.05 -9.50
N MET A 31 10.26 1.25 -9.43
CA MET A 31 10.27 2.21 -10.54
C MET A 31 10.57 3.61 -10.03
N THR A 32 11.31 4.37 -10.83
CA THR A 32 11.57 5.78 -10.59
C THR A 32 11.02 6.58 -11.76
N ARG A 33 10.11 7.52 -11.49
CA ARG A 33 9.58 8.42 -12.52
C ARG A 33 9.72 9.88 -12.12
N LYS A 34 9.99 10.75 -13.10
CA LYS A 34 9.94 12.20 -12.90
C LYS A 34 8.49 12.66 -13.05
N SER A 35 7.94 13.27 -12.01
CA SER A 35 6.62 13.90 -12.01
C SER A 35 6.82 15.39 -12.25
N VAL A 36 6.58 15.87 -13.47
CA VAL A 36 6.71 17.30 -13.81
C VAL A 36 5.34 17.94 -14.05
N ASP A 37 4.38 17.17 -14.59
CA ASP A 37 3.06 17.67 -15.02
C ASP A 37 1.90 16.82 -14.45
N ASP A 38 1.98 16.35 -13.20
CA ASP A 38 0.89 15.60 -12.53
C ASP A 38 0.07 16.56 -11.65
N PRO A 39 -1.14 16.99 -12.07
CA PRO A 39 -1.93 17.96 -11.32
C PRO A 39 -2.25 17.47 -9.90
N GLY A 40 -1.98 18.32 -8.91
CA GLY A 40 -2.21 18.01 -7.50
C GLY A 40 -1.06 17.25 -6.82
N ARG A 41 0.08 17.04 -7.50
CA ARG A 41 1.31 16.53 -6.89
C ARG A 41 2.48 17.48 -7.07
N PRO A 42 3.40 17.59 -6.09
CA PRO A 42 4.61 18.37 -6.26
C PRO A 42 5.46 17.86 -7.42
N ALA A 43 6.12 18.77 -8.13
CA ALA A 43 7.12 18.39 -9.12
C ALA A 43 8.31 17.72 -8.41
N GLY A 44 8.79 16.59 -8.95
CA GLY A 44 9.88 15.86 -8.33
C GLY A 44 10.08 14.43 -8.85
N ILE A 45 10.84 13.65 -8.09
CA ILE A 45 11.05 12.22 -8.35
C ILE A 45 10.07 11.42 -7.50
N VAL A 46 9.36 10.49 -8.14
CA VAL A 46 8.50 9.52 -7.47
C VAL A 46 9.15 8.15 -7.56
N LEU A 47 9.48 7.58 -6.41
CA LEU A 47 9.91 6.20 -6.25
C LEU A 47 8.68 5.35 -5.90
N SER A 48 8.46 4.27 -6.64
CA SER A 48 7.42 3.28 -6.31
C SER A 48 8.05 1.91 -6.15
N ALA A 49 7.59 1.16 -5.16
CA ALA A 49 8.00 -0.22 -4.91
C ALA A 49 6.74 -1.09 -4.80
N ALA A 50 6.78 -2.27 -5.38
CA ALA A 50 5.70 -3.25 -5.34
C ALA A 50 6.28 -4.65 -5.17
N THR A 51 5.63 -5.46 -4.35
CA THR A 51 5.87 -6.89 -4.23
C THR A 51 4.55 -7.64 -4.36
N SER A 52 4.61 -8.91 -4.71
CA SER A 52 3.42 -9.76 -4.83
C SER A 52 3.77 -11.17 -4.40
N PHE A 53 2.89 -11.78 -3.62
CA PHE A 53 3.02 -13.15 -3.19
C PHE A 53 1.64 -13.81 -3.17
N TRP A 54 1.60 -15.14 -3.27
CA TRP A 54 0.37 -15.91 -3.28
C TRP A 54 -0.04 -16.29 -1.86
N LEU A 55 -1.33 -16.19 -1.58
CA LEU A 55 -1.93 -16.61 -0.31
C LEU A 55 -3.07 -17.60 -0.56
N PRO A 56 -3.16 -18.71 0.20
CA PRO A 56 -4.24 -19.69 0.07
C PRO A 56 -5.50 -19.25 0.83
N VAL A 57 -5.86 -17.96 0.78
CA VAL A 57 -7.03 -17.38 1.44
C VAL A 57 -7.74 -16.41 0.49
N THR A 58 -9.03 -16.17 0.73
CA THR A 58 -9.83 -15.30 -0.14
C THR A 58 -9.41 -13.83 -0.01
N PRO A 59 -9.48 -13.02 -1.09
CA PRO A 59 -9.11 -11.61 -1.04
C PRO A 59 -9.87 -10.81 0.02
N LYS A 60 -11.15 -11.11 0.22
CA LYS A 60 -11.99 -10.47 1.25
C LYS A 60 -11.43 -10.70 2.66
N ARG A 61 -10.99 -11.93 2.96
CA ARG A 61 -10.41 -12.25 4.27
C ARG A 61 -9.08 -11.55 4.50
N VAL A 62 -8.25 -11.42 3.46
CA VAL A 62 -7.00 -10.64 3.53
C VAL A 62 -7.29 -9.16 3.76
N PHE A 63 -8.27 -8.60 3.04
CA PHE A 63 -8.67 -7.21 3.20
C PHE A 63 -9.19 -6.92 4.62
N GLU A 64 -10.08 -7.79 5.14
CA GLU A 64 -10.59 -7.71 6.51
C GLU A 64 -9.45 -7.82 7.55
N PHE A 65 -8.50 -8.74 7.34
CA PHE A 65 -7.33 -8.86 8.21
C PHE A 65 -6.44 -7.60 8.18
N LEU A 66 -6.11 -7.05 7.01
CA LEU A 66 -5.20 -5.90 6.90
C LEU A 66 -5.79 -4.59 7.44
N ARG A 67 -7.12 -4.46 7.47
CA ARG A 67 -7.78 -3.24 7.93
C ARG A 67 -8.12 -3.22 9.42
N ASP A 68 -8.22 -4.39 10.05
CA ASP A 68 -8.53 -4.51 11.48
C ASP A 68 -7.39 -3.93 12.32
N GLU A 69 -7.69 -2.97 13.20
CA GLU A 69 -6.67 -2.41 14.09
C GLU A 69 -6.08 -3.44 15.05
N ASN A 70 -6.84 -4.48 15.42
CA ASN A 70 -6.42 -5.48 16.40
C ASN A 70 -5.38 -6.45 15.83
N SER A 71 -5.37 -6.65 14.51
CA SER A 71 -4.38 -7.49 13.81
C SER A 71 -3.12 -6.71 13.41
N ARG A 72 -3.13 -5.38 13.58
CA ARG A 72 -2.11 -4.49 12.99
C ARG A 72 -0.70 -4.80 13.48
N SER A 73 -0.57 -5.17 14.75
CA SER A 73 0.69 -5.57 15.38
C SER A 73 1.25 -6.89 14.84
N GLU A 74 0.43 -7.71 14.17
CA GLU A 74 0.86 -8.99 13.60
C GLU A 74 1.66 -8.81 12.30
N TRP A 75 1.47 -7.70 11.57
CA TRP A 75 2.04 -7.53 10.23
C TRP A 75 2.71 -6.17 9.98
N ASP A 76 2.28 -5.11 10.67
CA ASP A 76 2.87 -3.78 10.50
C ASP A 76 4.04 -3.59 11.48
N ILE A 77 5.26 -3.72 10.96
CA ILE A 77 6.51 -3.56 11.72
C ILE A 77 6.59 -2.20 12.44
N LEU A 78 5.90 -1.16 11.93
CA LEU A 78 5.88 0.17 12.55
C LEU A 78 5.03 0.22 13.83
N SER A 79 4.17 -0.78 14.04
CA SER A 79 3.43 -0.93 15.29
C SER A 79 4.32 -1.35 16.45
N ASN A 80 5.52 -1.91 16.17
CA ASN A 80 6.47 -2.36 17.18
C ASN A 80 5.87 -3.27 18.27
N GLY A 81 4.89 -4.10 17.90
CA GLY A 81 4.13 -4.95 18.84
C GLY A 81 3.20 -4.21 19.81
N GLY A 82 3.10 -2.88 19.71
CA GLY A 82 2.21 -2.06 20.52
C GLY A 82 0.74 -2.27 20.20
N VAL A 83 -0.13 -1.87 21.13
CA VAL A 83 -1.58 -1.94 20.93
C VAL A 83 -1.99 -0.80 20.01
N VAL A 84 -2.63 -1.13 18.90
CA VAL A 84 -3.13 -0.14 17.94
C VAL A 84 -4.57 0.21 18.27
N GLN A 85 -4.86 1.50 18.34
CA GLN A 85 -6.19 2.03 18.62
C GLN A 85 -6.66 2.92 17.46
N GLU A 86 -7.89 2.70 17.00
CA GLU A 86 -8.57 3.63 16.10
C GLU A 86 -9.03 4.88 16.86
N MET A 87 -8.48 6.03 16.49
CA MET A 87 -8.78 7.34 17.09
C MET A 87 -9.87 8.09 16.33
N ALA A 88 -10.02 7.82 15.03
CA ALA A 88 -11.05 8.41 14.19
C ALA A 88 -11.35 7.52 12.99
N HIS A 89 -12.59 7.55 12.53
CA HIS A 89 -13.08 6.78 11.40
C HIS A 89 -13.88 7.67 10.45
N ILE A 90 -13.48 7.72 9.18
CA ILE A 90 -14.15 8.51 8.14
C ILE A 90 -14.62 7.55 7.05
N ALA A 91 -15.92 7.32 6.95
CA ALA A 91 -16.50 6.50 5.89
C ALA A 91 -16.27 7.15 4.51
N ASN A 92 -15.98 6.34 3.50
CA ASN A 92 -15.69 6.79 2.15
C ASN A 92 -16.54 6.05 1.11
N GLY A 93 -17.56 6.73 0.56
CA GLY A 93 -18.44 6.16 -0.46
C GLY A 93 -19.58 5.32 0.13
N ARG A 94 -20.13 4.43 -0.69
CA ARG A 94 -21.34 3.63 -0.34
C ARG A 94 -21.04 2.31 0.36
N ASP A 95 -19.86 1.76 0.14
CA ASP A 95 -19.44 0.53 0.80
C ASP A 95 -18.92 0.87 2.20
N THR A 96 -19.54 0.30 3.23
CA THR A 96 -19.13 0.49 4.63
C THR A 96 -17.71 -0.05 4.88
N GLY A 97 -17.18 -0.87 3.98
CA GLY A 97 -15.82 -1.34 4.01
C GLY A 97 -14.77 -0.27 3.65
N ASN A 98 -15.17 0.79 2.95
CA ASN A 98 -14.28 1.84 2.54
C ASN A 98 -14.24 2.95 3.59
N CYS A 99 -13.08 3.12 4.23
CA CYS A 99 -12.88 4.15 5.23
C CYS A 99 -11.45 4.67 5.24
N VAL A 100 -11.26 5.82 5.88
CA VAL A 100 -9.96 6.32 6.31
C VAL A 100 -9.97 6.30 7.83
N SER A 101 -8.99 5.61 8.41
CA SER A 101 -8.86 5.45 9.86
C SER A 101 -7.59 6.14 10.35
N LEU A 102 -7.69 6.90 11.44
CA LEU A 102 -6.54 7.44 12.17
C LEU A 102 -6.17 6.46 13.26
N LEU A 103 -4.99 5.84 13.15
CA LEU A 103 -4.51 4.85 14.12
C LEU A 103 -3.45 5.46 15.03
N ARG A 104 -3.49 5.11 16.31
CA ARG A 104 -2.44 5.40 17.29
C ARG A 104 -1.87 4.09 17.81
N VAL A 105 -0.54 3.98 17.82
CA VAL A 105 0.17 2.92 18.53
C VAL A 105 0.43 3.39 19.96
N ASN A 106 0.03 2.59 20.94
CA ASN A 106 0.26 2.84 22.37
C ASN A 106 1.53 2.16 22.88
#